data_AF-A0A2V5HI59-F1
#
_entry.id   AF-A0A2V5HI59-F1
#
_cell.length_a   1.000
_cell.length_b   1.000
_cell.length_c   1.000
_cell.angle_alpha   90.00
_cell.angle_beta   90.00
_cell.angle_gamma   90.00
#
_symmetry.space_group_name_H-M   'P 1'
#
loop_
_entity.id
_entity.type
_entity.pdbx_description
1 polymer ?
#
loop_
_entity_poly.entity_id
_entity_poly.type
_entity_poly.pdbx_seq_one_letter_code
_entity_poly.pdbx_strand_id
1 'polypeptide(L)'
;MSAPSKDTCSILVINPNTSSHMTNALIPLLDNLGHGGTQFDYFTAPVSETVTLPDGRTVEGVPSIDSGEDSVKSALYCMPFLERIISEYDGFLVCCFSAHPLVGMLKEKVRKIEESHTSIVPSEQKVKRKYVTGIFEAGVLASLGVVSSFQYASGPGFHKSLSPETFGIISTGKIWETELSSAVADMLGHSSDGSISHFAGVETTGLTAVELHTTPPQEVRRRLVEATERLLKGSQRPVGAICMGCAGMVGMEEAVREGCVRAYGRQKGCQVRIIDGVAAGAGMLVTACKVGY
;
A
#
# COMPACT_ATOMS: atom_id res chain seq x y z
N MET A 1 -40.36 -11.67 0.76
CA MET A 1 -39.31 -10.67 1.05
C MET A 1 -38.38 -10.68 -0.15
N SER A 2 -38.37 -9.62 -0.96
CA SER A 2 -37.38 -9.47 -2.02
C SER A 2 -36.00 -9.42 -1.38
N ALA A 3 -35.07 -10.26 -1.83
CA ALA A 3 -33.68 -10.15 -1.41
C ALA A 3 -33.21 -8.70 -1.67
N PRO A 4 -32.49 -8.06 -0.74
CA PRO A 4 -31.90 -6.76 -1.03
C PRO A 4 -31.05 -6.92 -2.29
N SER A 5 -31.25 -6.03 -3.28
CA SER A 5 -30.32 -5.94 -4.40
C SER A 5 -28.93 -5.77 -3.81
N LYS A 6 -28.01 -6.69 -4.12
CA LYS A 6 -26.61 -6.55 -3.70
C LYS A 6 -26.10 -5.30 -4.39
N ASP A 7 -25.99 -4.20 -3.65
CA ASP A 7 -25.27 -3.02 -4.11
C ASP A 7 -23.85 -3.46 -4.45
N THR A 8 -23.53 -3.52 -5.73
CA THR A 8 -22.21 -3.86 -6.24
C THR A 8 -21.30 -2.66 -5.95
N CYS A 9 -20.32 -2.84 -5.04
CA CYS A 9 -19.29 -1.83 -4.80
C CYS A 9 -18.31 -1.79 -5.99
N SER A 10 -17.98 -0.61 -6.47
CA SER A 10 -16.95 -0.39 -7.50
C SER A 10 -15.70 0.26 -6.90
N ILE A 11 -14.54 -0.33 -7.17
CA ILE A 11 -13.24 0.17 -6.69
C ILE A 11 -12.36 0.50 -7.89
N LEU A 12 -11.84 1.73 -7.94
CA LEU A 12 -10.84 2.14 -8.91
C LEU A 12 -9.43 1.84 -8.38
N VAL A 13 -8.72 0.97 -9.09
CA VAL A 13 -7.32 0.60 -8.85
C VAL A 13 -6.44 1.52 -9.68
N ILE A 14 -5.77 2.46 -9.02
CA ILE A 14 -5.06 3.56 -9.65
C ILE A 14 -3.58 3.21 -9.69
N ASN A 15 -3.05 2.90 -10.87
CA ASN A 15 -1.62 3.00 -11.12
C ASN A 15 -1.30 4.46 -11.49
N PRO A 16 -0.57 5.20 -10.64
CA PRO A 16 -0.35 6.63 -10.87
C PRO A 16 0.86 6.89 -11.80
N ASN A 17 1.54 5.85 -12.32
CA ASN A 17 2.50 5.97 -13.41
C ASN A 17 1.88 5.60 -14.77
N THR A 18 2.60 5.90 -15.85
CA THR A 18 2.10 5.71 -17.23
C THR A 18 2.31 4.30 -17.78
N SER A 19 2.84 3.37 -16.99
CA SER A 19 3.10 1.99 -17.42
C SER A 19 1.85 1.11 -17.32
N SER A 20 1.18 0.87 -18.46
CA SER A 20 0.07 -0.10 -18.52
C SER A 20 0.52 -1.52 -18.15
N HIS A 21 1.80 -1.85 -18.32
CA HIS A 21 2.34 -3.14 -17.89
C HIS A 21 2.23 -3.33 -16.38
N MET A 22 2.53 -2.30 -15.58
CA MET A 22 2.38 -2.35 -14.13
C MET A 22 0.91 -2.51 -13.72
N THR A 23 -0.01 -1.82 -14.41
CA THR A 23 -1.46 -1.99 -14.18
C THR A 23 -1.90 -3.43 -14.46
N ASN A 24 -1.47 -4.01 -15.59
CA ASN A 24 -1.84 -5.36 -15.98
C ASN A 24 -1.32 -6.43 -15.01
N ALA A 25 -0.17 -6.19 -14.37
CA ALA A 25 0.38 -7.10 -13.36
C ALA A 25 -0.48 -7.20 -12.09
N LEU A 26 -1.33 -6.20 -11.81
CA LEU A 26 -2.22 -6.21 -10.63
C LEU A 26 -3.50 -7.02 -10.85
N ILE A 27 -3.90 -7.24 -12.11
CA ILE A 27 -5.17 -7.89 -12.46
C ILE A 27 -5.25 -9.31 -11.88
N PRO A 28 -4.26 -10.21 -12.12
CA PRO A 28 -4.34 -11.58 -11.61
C PRO A 28 -4.37 -11.66 -10.08
N LEU A 29 -3.67 -10.74 -9.40
CA LEU A 29 -3.66 -10.69 -7.94
C LEU A 29 -5.05 -10.39 -7.39
N LEU A 30 -5.72 -9.36 -7.92
CA LEU A 30 -7.03 -8.97 -7.45
C LEU A 30 -8.09 -10.00 -7.85
N ASP A 31 -8.02 -10.58 -9.05
CA ASP A 31 -8.93 -11.65 -9.47
C ASP A 31 -8.87 -12.87 -8.54
N ASN A 32 -7.66 -13.24 -8.09
CA ASN A 32 -7.47 -14.33 -7.15
C ASN A 32 -7.97 -14.04 -5.73
N LEU A 33 -8.08 -12.77 -5.33
CA LEU A 33 -8.59 -12.38 -4.00
C LEU A 33 -10.08 -12.77 -3.85
N GLY A 34 -10.81 -12.90 -4.96
CA GLY A 34 -12.23 -13.22 -4.97
C GLY A 34 -13.07 -12.00 -4.61
N HIS A 35 -13.71 -11.41 -5.61
CA HIS A 35 -14.31 -10.08 -5.46
C HIS A 35 -15.58 -10.04 -4.59
N GLY A 36 -16.21 -11.18 -4.31
CA GLY A 36 -17.39 -11.27 -3.43
C GLY A 36 -18.52 -10.29 -3.81
N GLY A 37 -18.67 -9.97 -5.10
CA GLY A 37 -19.62 -8.98 -5.63
C GLY A 37 -19.09 -7.55 -5.77
N THR A 38 -17.81 -7.30 -5.54
CA THR A 38 -17.13 -6.04 -5.83
C THR A 38 -16.62 -6.02 -7.27
N GLN A 39 -16.67 -4.88 -7.94
CA GLN A 39 -16.05 -4.65 -9.24
C GLN A 39 -14.75 -3.87 -9.04
N PHE A 40 -13.67 -4.32 -9.69
CA PHE A 40 -12.43 -3.57 -9.77
C PHE A 40 -12.23 -3.08 -11.19
N ASP A 41 -12.13 -1.76 -11.34
CA ASP A 41 -11.71 -1.13 -12.59
C ASP A 41 -10.32 -0.53 -12.40
N TYR A 42 -9.63 -0.28 -13.50
CA TYR A 42 -8.20 0.06 -13.48
C TYR A 42 -7.94 1.38 -14.18
N PHE A 43 -7.10 2.19 -13.56
CA PHE A 43 -6.60 3.44 -14.12
C PHE A 43 -5.08 3.34 -14.30
N THR A 44 -4.59 3.79 -15.46
CA THR A 44 -3.19 4.06 -15.73
C THR A 44 -3.08 5.54 -16.09
N ALA A 45 -2.06 6.24 -15.58
CA ALA A 45 -1.82 7.62 -15.96
C ALA A 45 -1.64 7.74 -17.50
N PRO A 46 -2.32 8.68 -18.18
CA PRO A 46 -2.18 8.84 -19.63
C PRO A 46 -0.74 9.19 -20.06
N VAL A 47 -0.30 8.72 -21.23
CA VAL A 47 1.08 8.92 -21.74
C VAL A 47 1.25 10.23 -22.53
N SER A 48 0.18 10.77 -23.12
CA SER A 48 0.25 11.75 -24.21
C SER A 48 -0.28 13.14 -23.86
N GLU A 49 -0.43 13.48 -22.58
CA GLU A 49 -0.97 14.75 -22.14
C GLU A 49 0.03 15.53 -21.29
N THR A 50 0.05 16.84 -21.44
CA THR A 50 0.68 17.76 -20.49
C THR A 50 -0.44 18.40 -19.68
N VAL A 51 -0.31 18.38 -18.36
CA VAL A 51 -1.26 19.01 -17.45
C VAL A 51 -0.73 20.37 -17.02
N THR A 52 -1.51 21.43 -17.23
CA THR A 52 -1.24 22.76 -16.68
C THR A 52 -1.86 22.87 -15.29
N LEU A 53 -1.04 23.11 -14.27
CA LEU A 53 -1.43 23.30 -12.89
C LEU A 53 -2.05 24.68 -12.66
N PRO A 54 -2.80 24.89 -11.56
CA PRO A 54 -3.42 26.19 -11.25
C PRO A 54 -2.43 27.35 -11.12
N ASP A 55 -1.16 27.06 -10.80
CA ASP A 55 -0.08 28.06 -10.70
C ASP A 55 0.65 28.31 -12.03
N GLY A 56 0.17 27.72 -13.13
CA GLY A 56 0.72 27.87 -14.47
C GLY A 56 1.89 26.92 -14.80
N ARG A 57 2.40 26.14 -13.84
CA ARG A 57 3.41 25.11 -14.13
C ARG A 57 2.80 23.97 -14.94
N THR A 58 3.61 23.33 -15.77
CA THR A 58 3.22 22.11 -16.48
C THR A 58 3.82 20.88 -15.82
N VAL A 59 3.08 19.77 -15.84
CA VAL A 59 3.54 18.46 -15.38
C VAL A 59 3.16 17.39 -16.39
N GLU A 60 4.03 16.41 -16.56
CA GLU A 60 3.85 15.26 -17.45
C GLU A 60 3.78 13.97 -16.63
N GLY A 61 3.18 12.94 -17.21
CA GLY A 61 3.11 11.61 -16.60
C GLY A 61 4.49 10.96 -16.53
N VAL A 62 4.80 10.35 -15.39
CA VAL A 62 6.06 9.62 -15.19
C VAL A 62 5.88 8.14 -15.54
N PRO A 63 6.80 7.50 -16.28
CA PRO A 63 6.73 6.08 -16.61
C PRO A 63 6.95 5.17 -15.40
N SER A 64 7.63 5.69 -14.39
CA SER A 64 7.95 5.03 -13.12
C SER A 64 8.04 6.07 -12.02
N ILE A 65 7.74 5.67 -10.80
CA ILE A 65 7.88 6.51 -9.61
C ILE A 65 9.03 5.93 -8.82
N ASP A 66 10.19 6.59 -8.87
CA ASP A 66 11.42 6.12 -8.24
C ASP A 66 11.92 7.08 -7.16
N SER A 67 11.14 8.10 -6.79
CA SER A 67 11.45 9.05 -5.74
C SER A 67 10.20 9.69 -5.10
N GLY A 68 10.38 10.38 -3.97
CA GLY A 68 9.35 11.22 -3.37
C GLY A 68 8.87 12.32 -4.32
N GLU A 69 9.79 12.96 -5.06
CA GLU A 69 9.46 14.00 -6.04
C GLU A 69 8.60 13.45 -7.19
N ASP A 70 8.91 12.26 -7.70
CA ASP A 70 8.10 11.61 -8.74
C ASP A 70 6.68 11.31 -8.24
N SER A 71 6.53 10.93 -6.97
CA SER A 71 5.20 10.69 -6.38
C SER A 71 4.36 11.98 -6.33
N VAL A 72 4.99 13.13 -6.08
CA VAL A 72 4.33 14.43 -6.11
C VAL A 72 3.95 14.81 -7.55
N LYS A 73 4.88 14.69 -8.51
CA LYS A 73 4.60 14.95 -9.94
C LYS A 73 3.46 14.08 -10.46
N SER A 74 3.52 12.79 -10.17
CA SER A 74 2.51 11.81 -10.52
C SER A 74 1.14 12.15 -9.92
N ALA A 75 1.08 12.53 -8.64
CA ALA A 75 -0.18 12.93 -8.00
C ALA A 75 -0.81 14.16 -8.66
N LEU A 76 0.00 15.19 -8.93
CA LEU A 76 -0.43 16.42 -9.61
C LEU A 76 -0.90 16.13 -11.04
N TYR A 77 -0.21 15.25 -11.75
CA TYR A 77 -0.57 14.84 -13.09
C TYR A 77 -1.87 14.03 -13.13
N CYS A 78 -2.07 13.08 -12.22
CA CYS A 78 -3.24 12.18 -12.24
C CYS A 78 -4.54 12.87 -11.82
N MET A 79 -4.48 13.83 -10.90
CA MET A 79 -5.68 14.38 -10.26
C MET A 79 -6.72 14.97 -11.25
N PRO A 80 -6.36 15.75 -12.29
CA PRO A 80 -7.35 16.29 -13.23
C PRO A 80 -8.11 15.23 -14.04
N PHE A 81 -7.51 14.06 -14.25
CA PHE A 81 -8.17 12.93 -14.90
C PHE A 81 -9.11 12.22 -13.95
N LEU A 82 -8.62 11.92 -12.75
CA LEU A 82 -9.39 11.22 -11.72
C LEU A 82 -10.58 12.04 -11.23
N GLU A 83 -10.45 13.37 -11.16
CA GLU A 83 -11.54 14.27 -10.76
C GLU A 83 -12.78 14.15 -11.67
N ARG A 84 -12.60 13.75 -12.94
CA ARG A 84 -13.71 13.57 -13.89
C ARG A 84 -14.53 12.31 -13.63
N ILE A 85 -13.94 11.31 -12.95
CA ILE A 85 -14.54 9.98 -12.76
C ILE A 85 -14.72 9.60 -11.29
N ILE A 86 -14.30 10.46 -10.34
CA ILE A 86 -14.34 10.19 -8.90
C ILE A 86 -15.77 9.95 -8.37
N SER A 87 -16.79 10.47 -9.03
CA SER A 87 -18.20 10.22 -8.66
C SER A 87 -18.65 8.80 -8.97
N GLU A 88 -17.99 8.10 -9.90
CA GLU A 88 -18.40 6.80 -10.44
C GLU A 88 -18.02 5.61 -9.55
N TYR A 89 -17.07 5.80 -8.64
CA TYR A 89 -16.49 4.73 -7.81
C TYR A 89 -16.75 4.89 -6.33
N ASP A 90 -16.88 3.77 -5.61
CA ASP A 90 -17.08 3.72 -4.16
C ASP A 90 -15.76 3.59 -3.38
N GLY A 91 -14.71 3.08 -4.03
CA GLY A 91 -13.39 2.93 -3.44
C GLY A 91 -12.26 3.35 -4.39
N PHE A 92 -11.15 3.79 -3.83
CA PHE A 92 -9.96 4.19 -4.59
C PHE A 92 -8.71 3.62 -3.94
N LEU A 93 -7.98 2.79 -4.69
CA LEU A 93 -6.71 2.20 -4.27
C LEU A 93 -5.57 2.82 -5.06
N VAL A 94 -4.71 3.61 -4.40
CA VAL A 94 -3.51 4.16 -5.05
C VAL A 94 -2.37 3.13 -4.99
N CYS A 95 -2.01 2.55 -6.13
CA CYS A 95 -1.03 1.49 -6.28
C CYS A 95 0.40 2.00 -6.52
N CYS A 96 0.85 2.93 -5.67
CA CYS A 96 2.25 3.27 -5.53
C CYS A 96 2.67 3.09 -4.07
N PHE A 97 3.75 2.34 -3.84
CA PHE A 97 4.22 2.07 -2.48
C PHE A 97 5.12 3.22 -2.01
N SER A 98 4.48 4.33 -1.66
CA SER A 98 5.08 5.51 -1.07
C SER A 98 4.04 6.25 -0.23
N ALA A 99 4.45 7.26 0.55
CA ALA A 99 3.52 8.24 1.12
C ALA A 99 2.92 9.13 0.02
N HIS A 100 2.14 8.52 -0.88
CA HIS A 100 1.78 9.10 -2.17
C HIS A 100 0.73 10.21 -1.97
N PRO A 101 1.01 11.48 -2.34
CA PRO A 101 0.11 12.61 -2.06
C PRO A 101 -1.29 12.45 -2.65
N LEU A 102 -1.41 11.71 -3.75
CA LEU A 102 -2.69 11.42 -4.40
C LEU A 102 -3.73 10.81 -3.44
N VAL A 103 -3.33 10.03 -2.43
CA VAL A 103 -4.24 9.47 -1.43
C VAL A 103 -4.95 10.59 -0.66
N GLY A 104 -4.19 11.58 -0.18
CA GLY A 104 -4.74 12.74 0.53
C GLY A 104 -5.60 13.62 -0.38
N MET A 105 -5.15 13.83 -1.62
CA MET A 105 -5.89 14.63 -2.61
C MET A 105 -7.26 14.00 -2.94
N LEU A 106 -7.30 12.68 -3.14
CA LEU A 106 -8.55 11.94 -3.39
C LEU A 106 -9.47 11.97 -2.17
N LYS A 107 -8.94 11.78 -0.95
CA LYS A 107 -9.74 11.89 0.30
C LYS A 107 -10.43 13.24 0.42
N GLU A 108 -9.71 14.32 0.14
CA GLU A 108 -10.27 15.68 0.20
C GLU A 108 -11.36 15.91 -0.85
N LYS A 109 -11.17 15.39 -2.07
CA LYS A 109 -12.19 15.50 -3.13
C LYS A 109 -13.43 14.67 -2.81
N VAL A 110 -13.26 13.44 -2.34
CA VAL A 110 -14.35 12.58 -1.87
C VAL A 110 -15.14 13.27 -0.76
N ARG A 111 -14.45 13.84 0.24
CA ARG A 111 -15.09 14.55 1.36
C ARG A 111 -15.99 15.70 0.87
N LYS A 112 -15.51 16.52 -0.07
CA LYS A 112 -16.30 17.61 -0.66
C LYS A 112 -17.55 17.11 -1.41
N ILE A 113 -17.44 15.98 -2.09
CA ILE A 113 -18.58 15.35 -2.77
C ILE A 113 -19.59 14.86 -1.72
N GLU A 114 -19.14 14.21 -0.65
CA GLU A 114 -20.04 13.76 0.42
C GLU A 114 -20.72 14.92 1.14
N GLU A 115 -20.01 16.01 1.40
CA GLU A 115 -20.55 17.24 2.02
C GLU A 115 -21.63 17.90 1.15
N SER A 116 -21.42 17.97 -0.17
CA SER A 116 -22.41 18.53 -1.10
C SER A 116 -23.68 17.67 -1.19
N HIS A 117 -23.54 16.34 -1.13
CA HIS A 117 -24.70 15.43 -1.11
C HIS A 117 -25.46 15.49 0.22
N THR A 118 -24.76 15.59 1.35
CA THR A 118 -25.38 15.70 2.69
C THR A 118 -26.31 16.92 2.79
N SER A 119 -26.01 17.99 2.06
CA SER A 119 -26.84 19.20 2.04
C SER A 119 -28.15 19.05 1.26
N ILE A 120 -28.27 18.01 0.44
CA ILE A 120 -29.41 17.75 -0.46
C ILE A 120 -30.28 16.60 0.06
N VAL A 121 -29.66 15.62 0.72
CA VAL A 121 -30.31 14.37 1.14
C VAL A 121 -30.99 14.56 2.51
N PRO A 122 -32.26 14.11 2.70
CA PRO A 122 -32.94 14.17 4.00
C PRO A 122 -32.13 13.47 5.10
N SER A 123 -32.19 13.99 6.33
CA SER A 123 -31.41 13.49 7.49
C SER A 123 -31.61 12.00 7.82
N GLU A 124 -32.67 11.39 7.31
CA GLU A 124 -33.02 9.98 7.50
C GLU A 124 -32.33 9.04 6.50
N GLN A 125 -31.74 9.57 5.42
CA GLN A 125 -31.04 8.79 4.40
C GLN A 125 -29.52 8.84 4.61
N LYS A 126 -28.89 7.67 4.71
CA LYS A 126 -27.44 7.54 4.90
C LYS A 126 -26.72 7.95 3.61
N VAL A 127 -25.85 8.95 3.67
CA VAL A 127 -24.98 9.31 2.54
C VAL A 127 -24.01 8.16 2.29
N LYS A 128 -23.97 7.68 1.05
CA LYS A 128 -23.02 6.63 0.64
C LYS A 128 -21.60 7.19 0.75
N ARG A 129 -20.80 6.57 1.62
CA ARG A 129 -19.38 6.93 1.81
C ARG A 129 -18.54 6.37 0.67
N LYS A 130 -17.50 7.11 0.29
CA LYS A 130 -16.44 6.62 -0.60
C LYS A 130 -15.14 6.48 0.19
N TYR A 131 -14.36 5.45 -0.13
CA TYR A 131 -13.19 5.08 0.65
C TYR A 131 -11.91 5.20 -0.17
N VAL A 132 -10.83 5.70 0.45
CA VAL A 132 -9.55 5.93 -0.24
C VAL A 132 -8.40 5.42 0.62
N THR A 133 -7.51 4.61 0.04
CA THR A 133 -6.24 4.22 0.66
C THR A 133 -5.15 4.05 -0.40
N GLY A 134 -3.89 4.21 -0.01
CA GLY A 134 -2.76 3.73 -0.80
C GLY A 134 -2.30 2.36 -0.33
N ILE A 135 -1.51 1.70 -1.17
CA ILE A 135 -0.91 0.39 -0.84
C ILE A 135 0.18 0.50 0.22
N PHE A 136 0.78 1.69 0.39
CA PHE A 136 1.70 1.98 1.49
C PHE A 136 0.98 1.94 2.84
N GLU A 137 -0.08 2.74 3.01
CA GLU A 137 -0.82 2.78 4.27
C GLU A 137 -1.44 1.42 4.59
N ALA A 138 -2.02 0.77 3.58
CA ALA A 138 -2.60 -0.56 3.75
C ALA A 138 -1.54 -1.61 4.13
N GLY A 139 -0.36 -1.59 3.50
CA GLY A 139 0.75 -2.48 3.81
C GLY A 139 1.29 -2.31 5.23
N VAL A 140 1.45 -1.05 5.68
CA VAL A 140 1.86 -0.72 7.05
C VAL A 140 0.82 -1.20 8.07
N LEU A 141 -0.46 -0.91 7.83
CA LEU A 141 -1.54 -1.32 8.74
C LEU A 141 -1.69 -2.85 8.81
N ALA A 142 -1.62 -3.54 7.68
CA ALA A 142 -1.67 -5.00 7.65
C ALA A 142 -0.46 -5.62 8.36
N SER A 143 0.73 -5.04 8.20
CA SER A 143 1.94 -5.46 8.91
C SER A 143 1.82 -5.27 10.41
N LEU A 144 1.31 -4.12 10.87
CA LEU A 144 1.03 -3.89 12.29
C LEU A 144 -0.02 -4.84 12.84
N GLY A 145 -1.08 -5.11 12.08
CA GLY A 145 -2.16 -6.02 12.49
C GLY A 145 -1.69 -7.45 12.74
N VAL A 146 -0.56 -7.87 12.15
CA VAL A 146 0.01 -9.21 12.38
C VAL A 146 1.11 -9.25 13.43
N VAL A 147 1.88 -8.17 13.64
CA VAL A 147 2.99 -8.15 14.62
C VAL A 147 2.64 -7.53 15.96
N SER A 148 1.67 -6.60 15.98
CA SER A 148 1.27 -5.89 17.20
C SER A 148 0.17 -6.67 17.93
N SER A 149 0.55 -7.35 19.00
CA SER A 149 -0.37 -8.10 19.87
C SER A 149 0.01 -7.94 21.34
N PHE A 150 -0.99 -7.94 22.22
CA PHE A 150 -0.76 -8.01 23.66
C PHE A 150 -0.69 -9.48 24.10
N GLN A 151 0.28 -9.77 24.94
CA GLN A 151 0.54 -11.11 25.46
C GLN A 151 0.57 -11.07 26.98
N TYR A 152 0.34 -12.23 27.60
CA TYR A 152 0.49 -12.38 29.04
C TYR A 152 1.96 -12.21 29.44
N ALA A 153 2.24 -11.26 30.33
CA ALA A 153 3.59 -11.06 30.84
C ALA A 153 3.86 -12.07 31.96
N SER A 154 4.84 -12.95 31.76
CA SER A 154 5.22 -13.93 32.77
C SER A 154 5.84 -13.24 33.98
N GLY A 155 5.23 -13.37 35.16
CA GLY A 155 5.71 -12.79 36.43
C GLY A 155 4.66 -12.85 37.54
N PRO A 156 4.99 -12.48 38.78
CA PRO A 156 4.00 -12.34 39.85
C PRO A 156 3.05 -11.18 39.54
N GLY A 157 1.76 -11.48 39.30
CA GLY A 157 0.71 -10.50 39.02
C GLY A 157 -0.03 -10.77 37.70
N PHE A 158 -1.07 -9.98 37.43
CA PHE A 158 -1.86 -10.05 36.19
C PHE A 158 -1.49 -8.90 35.27
N HIS A 159 -0.34 -9.02 34.61
CA HIS A 159 0.17 -7.99 33.70
C HIS A 159 0.14 -8.44 32.24
N LYS A 160 -0.07 -7.47 31.34
CA LYS A 160 0.04 -7.64 29.89
C LYS A 160 1.30 -6.94 29.40
N SER A 161 1.96 -7.53 28.40
CA SER A 161 3.06 -6.92 27.67
C SER A 161 2.75 -6.87 26.18
N LEU A 162 3.32 -5.91 25.48
CA LEU A 162 3.23 -5.82 24.04
C LEU A 162 4.23 -6.79 23.40
N SER A 163 3.86 -7.41 22.28
CA SER A 163 4.76 -8.27 21.49
C SER A 163 6.01 -7.48 21.09
N PRO A 164 7.22 -8.06 21.18
CA PRO A 164 8.44 -7.40 20.74
C PRO A 164 8.61 -7.43 19.22
N GLU A 165 7.73 -8.13 18.49
CA GLU A 165 7.87 -8.32 17.04
C GLU A 165 7.76 -6.99 16.28
N THR A 166 8.53 -6.92 15.20
CA THR A 166 8.56 -5.79 14.27
C THR A 166 8.17 -6.26 12.88
N PHE A 167 7.80 -5.30 12.02
CA PHE A 167 7.76 -5.51 10.59
C PHE A 167 8.84 -4.69 9.90
N GLY A 168 9.29 -5.11 8.72
CA GLY A 168 10.12 -4.28 7.85
C GLY A 168 9.61 -4.26 6.42
N ILE A 169 10.22 -3.42 5.58
CA ILE A 169 9.84 -3.24 4.19
C ILE A 169 11.00 -3.64 3.28
N ILE A 170 10.71 -4.39 2.22
CA ILE A 170 11.66 -4.64 1.13
C ILE A 170 11.21 -3.85 -0.09
N SER A 171 12.04 -2.91 -0.56
CA SER A 171 11.70 -2.01 -1.68
C SER A 171 12.75 -2.05 -2.80
N THR A 172 12.63 -1.14 -3.77
CA THR A 172 13.36 -1.13 -5.04
C THR A 172 14.68 -0.36 -4.92
N GLY A 173 14.70 0.92 -5.28
CA GLY A 173 15.90 1.77 -5.31
C GLY A 173 16.30 2.28 -3.92
N LYS A 174 17.59 2.59 -3.74
CA LYS A 174 18.19 2.97 -2.45
C LYS A 174 17.53 4.16 -1.76
N ILE A 175 17.01 5.12 -2.55
CA ILE A 175 16.31 6.31 -2.04
C ILE A 175 15.11 5.96 -1.15
N TRP A 176 14.45 4.82 -1.43
CA TRP A 176 13.29 4.37 -0.66
C TRP A 176 13.62 3.97 0.78
N GLU A 177 14.87 3.69 1.12
CA GLU A 177 15.23 3.40 2.51
C GLU A 177 14.94 4.59 3.42
N THR A 178 15.39 5.79 3.02
CA THR A 178 15.15 7.01 3.79
C THR A 178 13.69 7.45 3.68
N GLU A 179 13.16 7.53 2.46
CA GLU A 179 11.80 8.02 2.19
C GLU A 179 10.73 7.19 2.92
N LEU A 180 10.79 5.86 2.82
CA LEU A 180 9.81 4.99 3.47
C LEU A 180 10.02 4.90 4.97
N SER A 181 11.27 5.00 5.46
CA SER A 181 11.52 5.04 6.91
C SER A 181 10.91 6.30 7.54
N SER A 182 11.11 7.47 6.90
CA SER A 182 10.48 8.73 7.32
C SER A 182 8.96 8.65 7.24
N ALA A 183 8.41 8.14 6.13
CA ALA A 183 6.97 8.00 5.97
C ALA A 183 6.32 7.09 7.03
N VAL A 184 6.96 5.98 7.39
CA VAL A 184 6.45 5.10 8.46
C VAL A 184 6.54 5.80 9.82
N ALA A 185 7.62 6.55 10.08
CA ALA A 185 7.77 7.34 11.30
C ALA A 185 6.63 8.37 11.45
N ASP A 186 6.37 9.13 10.39
CA ASP A 186 5.31 10.14 10.35
C ASP A 186 3.92 9.51 10.51
N MET A 187 3.69 8.35 9.89
CA MET A 187 2.41 7.63 9.95
C MET A 187 2.12 7.04 11.34
N LEU A 188 3.13 6.48 12.02
CA LEU A 188 2.94 5.77 13.29
C LEU A 188 3.20 6.64 14.52
N GLY A 189 3.85 7.79 14.33
CA GLY A 189 4.32 8.64 15.42
C GLY A 189 5.54 8.06 16.14
N HIS A 190 6.28 8.93 16.82
CA HIS A 190 7.41 8.54 17.65
C HIS A 190 6.95 8.17 19.07
N SER A 191 7.53 7.12 19.65
CA SER A 191 7.43 6.94 21.11
C SER A 191 8.27 7.97 21.85
N SER A 192 8.06 8.11 23.16
CA SER A 192 8.76 9.08 24.02
C SER A 192 10.29 8.96 24.02
N ASP A 193 10.82 7.83 23.55
CA ASP A 193 12.26 7.56 23.39
C ASP A 193 12.79 7.79 21.96
N GLY A 194 11.95 8.30 21.06
CA GLY A 194 12.28 8.54 19.65
C GLY A 194 12.27 7.28 18.77
N SER A 195 12.02 6.09 19.34
CA SER A 195 11.89 4.86 18.55
C SER A 195 10.53 4.78 17.84
N ILE A 196 10.47 3.99 16.77
CA ILE A 196 9.20 3.65 16.11
C ILE A 196 8.81 2.28 16.62
N SER A 197 7.69 2.20 17.34
CA SER A 197 7.18 0.91 17.82
C SER A 197 6.93 -0.02 16.64
N HIS A 198 7.32 -1.29 16.78
CA HIS A 198 7.08 -2.34 15.78
C HIS A 198 7.67 -2.17 14.37
N PHE A 199 8.61 -1.25 14.14
CA PHE A 199 9.27 -1.12 12.83
C PHE A 199 10.75 -1.53 12.87
N ALA A 200 11.18 -2.33 11.90
CA ALA A 200 12.53 -2.86 11.76
C ALA A 200 13.40 -2.06 10.78
N GLY A 201 12.79 -1.22 9.94
CA GLY A 201 13.44 -0.46 8.88
C GLY A 201 13.08 -0.95 7.48
N VAL A 202 13.80 -0.40 6.50
CA VAL A 202 13.63 -0.67 5.08
C VAL A 202 14.95 -1.13 4.48
N GLU A 203 14.89 -2.16 3.66
CA GLU A 203 16.02 -2.62 2.84
C GLU A 203 15.63 -2.67 1.37
N THR A 204 16.61 -2.49 0.49
CA THR A 204 16.36 -2.32 -0.94
C THR A 204 17.08 -3.35 -1.80
N THR A 205 16.50 -3.68 -2.94
CA THR A 205 17.17 -4.51 -3.97
C THR A 205 18.25 -3.73 -4.71
N GLY A 206 18.16 -2.39 -4.71
CA GLY A 206 19.03 -1.53 -5.51
C GLY A 206 18.70 -1.53 -7.01
N LEU A 207 17.51 -2.03 -7.38
CA LEU A 207 16.93 -1.92 -8.73
C LEU A 207 15.85 -0.84 -8.70
N THR A 208 15.66 -0.08 -9.77
CA THR A 208 14.47 0.78 -9.96
C THR A 208 13.20 -0.06 -10.15
N ALA A 209 12.03 0.56 -10.07
CA ALA A 209 10.77 -0.18 -10.28
C ALA A 209 10.67 -0.78 -11.70
N VAL A 210 11.21 -0.09 -12.71
CA VAL A 210 11.27 -0.62 -14.09
C VAL A 210 12.28 -1.77 -14.21
N GLU A 211 13.48 -1.61 -13.62
CA GLU A 211 14.52 -2.64 -13.65
C GLU A 211 14.06 -3.94 -12.99
N LEU A 212 13.16 -3.87 -12.01
CA LEU A 212 12.57 -5.06 -11.39
C LEU A 212 11.87 -5.99 -12.40
N HIS A 213 11.34 -5.44 -13.51
CA HIS A 213 10.65 -6.20 -14.55
C HIS A 213 11.50 -6.48 -15.80
N THR A 214 12.60 -5.75 -16.00
CA THR A 214 13.49 -5.93 -17.17
C THR A 214 14.77 -6.70 -16.84
N THR A 215 15.16 -6.75 -15.57
CA THR A 215 16.31 -7.52 -15.09
C THR A 215 16.00 -9.02 -15.13
N PRO A 216 16.98 -9.89 -15.44
CA PRO A 216 16.79 -11.33 -15.44
C PRO A 216 16.18 -11.84 -14.11
N PRO A 217 15.15 -12.71 -14.14
CA PRO A 217 14.43 -13.13 -12.93
C PRO A 217 15.31 -13.72 -11.83
N GLN A 218 16.39 -14.43 -12.21
CA GLN A 218 17.34 -14.99 -11.25
C GLN A 218 18.10 -13.91 -10.46
N GLU A 219 18.46 -12.81 -11.12
CA GLU A 219 19.15 -11.69 -10.48
C GLU A 219 18.19 -10.88 -9.59
N VAL A 220 16.96 -10.64 -10.05
CA VAL A 220 15.89 -10.03 -9.22
C VAL A 220 15.67 -10.86 -7.94
N ARG A 221 15.52 -12.19 -8.09
CA ARG A 221 15.38 -13.11 -6.96
C ARG A 221 16.57 -13.02 -6.01
N ARG A 222 17.81 -13.07 -6.53
CA ARG A 222 19.03 -12.98 -5.71
C ARG A 222 19.04 -11.70 -4.86
N ARG A 223 18.74 -10.55 -5.47
CA ARG A 223 18.74 -9.25 -4.77
C ARG A 223 17.63 -9.14 -3.72
N LEU A 224 16.43 -9.67 -3.99
CA LEU A 224 15.34 -9.74 -3.01
C LEU A 224 15.70 -10.61 -1.80
N VAL A 225 16.30 -11.77 -2.05
CA VAL A 225 16.78 -12.67 -0.99
C VAL A 225 17.82 -11.95 -0.13
N GLU A 226 18.82 -11.32 -0.74
CA GLU A 226 19.87 -10.59 -0.04
C GLU A 226 19.34 -9.39 0.76
N ALA A 227 18.44 -8.59 0.18
CA ALA A 227 17.79 -7.48 0.88
C ALA A 227 17.01 -7.97 2.10
N THR A 228 16.28 -9.07 1.95
CA THR A 228 15.55 -9.70 3.05
C THR A 228 16.49 -10.19 4.14
N GLU A 229 17.59 -10.85 3.78
CA GLU A 229 18.58 -11.29 4.77
C GLU A 229 19.20 -10.13 5.56
N ARG A 230 19.53 -9.02 4.88
CA ARG A 230 20.07 -7.82 5.53
C ARG A 230 19.08 -7.24 6.53
N LEU A 231 17.81 -7.10 6.15
CA LEU A 231 16.75 -6.59 7.02
C LEU A 231 16.63 -7.41 8.30
N LEU A 232 16.57 -8.74 8.14
CA LEU A 232 16.36 -9.67 9.24
C LEU A 232 17.56 -9.78 10.18
N LYS A 233 18.78 -9.79 9.63
CA LYS A 233 20.04 -9.88 10.40
C LYS A 233 20.42 -8.54 11.04
N GLY A 234 20.02 -7.42 10.43
CA GLY A 234 20.28 -6.07 10.94
C GLY A 234 19.31 -5.62 12.03
N SER A 235 18.16 -6.28 12.19
CA SER A 235 17.16 -5.89 13.19
C SER A 235 17.54 -6.34 14.60
N GLN A 236 17.39 -5.43 15.57
CA GLN A 236 17.59 -5.73 17.00
C GLN A 236 16.43 -6.52 17.61
N ARG A 237 15.25 -6.46 16.99
CA ARG A 237 14.04 -7.15 17.44
C ARG A 237 13.60 -8.17 16.38
N PRO A 238 12.88 -9.23 16.77
CA PRO A 238 12.41 -10.23 15.81
C PRO A 238 11.48 -9.62 14.77
N VAL A 239 11.78 -9.82 13.49
CA VAL A 239 10.90 -9.37 12.41
C VAL A 239 9.87 -10.46 12.14
N GLY A 240 8.62 -10.20 12.56
CA GLY A 240 7.48 -11.10 12.36
C GLY A 240 6.78 -10.92 11.01
N ALA A 241 6.99 -9.79 10.34
CA ALA A 241 6.41 -9.52 9.02
C ALA A 241 7.32 -8.73 8.09
N ILE A 242 7.17 -8.97 6.79
CA ILE A 242 7.81 -8.21 5.72
C ILE A 242 6.73 -7.71 4.78
N CYS A 243 6.69 -6.39 4.56
CA CYS A 243 5.84 -5.78 3.56
C CYS A 243 6.62 -5.60 2.25
N MET A 244 6.04 -6.05 1.13
CA MET A 244 6.60 -5.81 -0.20
C MET A 244 6.35 -4.35 -0.59
N GLY A 245 7.43 -3.61 -0.76
CA GLY A 245 7.47 -2.16 -0.85
C GLY A 245 7.40 -1.62 -2.29
N CYS A 246 6.73 -2.33 -3.19
CA CYS A 246 6.50 -1.90 -4.57
C CYS A 246 5.35 -2.69 -5.19
N ALA A 247 4.49 -2.02 -5.97
CA ALA A 247 3.42 -2.68 -6.72
C ALA A 247 3.95 -3.67 -7.78
N GLY A 248 5.19 -3.50 -8.24
CA GLY A 248 5.86 -4.42 -9.16
C GLY A 248 6.36 -5.71 -8.52
N MET A 249 6.30 -5.86 -7.19
CA MET A 249 6.76 -7.05 -6.48
C MET A 249 5.71 -8.16 -6.34
N VAL A 250 4.52 -7.98 -6.92
CA VAL A 250 3.46 -8.99 -6.94
C VAL A 250 4.00 -10.30 -7.52
N GLY A 251 3.81 -11.42 -6.80
CA GLY A 251 4.31 -12.73 -7.21
C GLY A 251 5.78 -13.01 -6.85
N MET A 252 6.44 -12.11 -6.12
CA MET A 252 7.84 -12.27 -5.68
C MET A 252 7.98 -12.74 -4.22
N GLU A 253 6.89 -13.20 -3.60
CA GLU A 253 6.83 -13.63 -2.19
C GLU A 253 7.79 -14.79 -1.92
N GLU A 254 7.96 -15.70 -2.89
CA GLU A 254 8.86 -16.84 -2.76
C GLU A 254 10.34 -16.42 -2.62
N ALA A 255 10.74 -15.30 -3.21
CA ALA A 255 12.10 -14.77 -3.05
C ALA A 255 12.30 -14.19 -1.65
N VAL A 256 11.33 -13.42 -1.17
CA VAL A 256 11.33 -12.89 0.20
C VAL A 256 11.31 -14.04 1.22
N ARG A 257 10.48 -15.05 1.01
CA ARG A 257 10.39 -16.26 1.85
C ARG A 257 11.73 -16.99 1.93
N GLU A 258 12.42 -17.13 0.81
CA GLU A 258 13.75 -17.75 0.78
C GLU A 258 14.74 -16.95 1.64
N GLY A 259 14.74 -15.61 1.54
CA GLY A 259 15.54 -14.74 2.41
C GLY A 259 15.21 -14.93 3.89
N CYS A 260 13.93 -15.05 4.25
CA CYS A 260 13.51 -15.35 5.62
C CYS A 260 14.10 -16.67 6.13
N VAL A 261 14.03 -17.72 5.32
CA VAL A 261 14.55 -19.05 5.67
C VAL A 261 16.07 -19.04 5.81
N ARG A 262 16.78 -18.28 4.95
CA ARG A 262 18.24 -18.15 5.05
C ARG A 262 18.69 -17.38 6.30
N ALA A 263 17.95 -16.34 6.68
CA ALA A 263 18.31 -15.52 7.86
C ALA A 263 17.91 -16.17 9.19
N TYR A 264 16.69 -16.71 9.30
CA TYR A 264 16.12 -17.21 10.57
C TYR A 264 16.06 -18.74 10.66
N GLY A 265 16.49 -19.45 9.62
CA GLY A 265 16.32 -20.91 9.50
C GLY A 265 14.90 -21.29 9.08
N ARG A 266 14.71 -22.55 8.69
CA ARG A 266 13.44 -23.03 8.09
C ARG A 266 12.20 -22.76 8.95
N GLN A 267 12.24 -23.10 10.24
CA GLN A 267 11.07 -23.00 11.10
C GLN A 267 10.62 -21.55 11.31
N LYS A 268 11.52 -20.68 11.79
CA LYS A 268 11.21 -19.27 12.06
C LYS A 268 11.04 -18.48 10.75
N GLY A 269 11.85 -18.78 9.73
CA GLY A 269 11.76 -18.17 8.42
C GLY A 269 10.42 -18.43 7.73
N CYS A 270 9.79 -19.59 7.93
CA CYS A 270 8.43 -19.87 7.44
C CYS A 270 7.31 -19.16 8.22
N GLN A 271 7.59 -18.67 9.44
CA GLN A 271 6.60 -18.00 10.28
C GLN A 271 6.46 -16.50 9.96
N VAL A 272 7.50 -15.88 9.37
CA VAL A 272 7.46 -14.47 8.95
C VAL A 272 6.28 -14.25 7.98
N ARG A 273 5.41 -13.29 8.24
CA ARG A 273 4.29 -12.96 7.34
C ARG A 273 4.78 -12.11 6.18
N ILE A 274 4.44 -12.46 4.95
CA ILE A 274 4.76 -11.65 3.77
C ILE A 274 3.49 -10.94 3.37
N ILE A 275 3.55 -9.62 3.35
CA ILE A 275 2.40 -8.74 3.14
C ILE A 275 2.52 -8.07 1.78
N ASP A 276 1.46 -8.19 0.99
CA ASP A 276 1.26 -7.45 -0.25
C ASP A 276 0.33 -6.25 0.02
N GLY A 277 0.83 -5.04 -0.21
CA GLY A 277 0.06 -3.81 0.01
C GLY A 277 -1.14 -3.64 -0.92
N VAL A 278 -1.10 -4.21 -2.13
CA VAL A 278 -2.22 -4.21 -3.08
C VAL A 278 -3.34 -5.11 -2.56
N ALA A 279 -3.02 -6.34 -2.17
CA ALA A 279 -4.00 -7.27 -1.63
C ALA A 279 -4.60 -6.74 -0.30
N ALA A 280 -3.75 -6.21 0.58
CA ALA A 280 -4.18 -5.60 1.84
C ALA A 280 -5.15 -4.42 1.59
N GLY A 281 -4.77 -3.50 0.70
CA GLY A 281 -5.58 -2.31 0.39
C GLY A 281 -6.91 -2.65 -0.28
N ALA A 282 -6.90 -3.59 -1.23
CA ALA A 282 -8.12 -4.09 -1.85
C ALA A 282 -9.06 -4.75 -0.83
N GLY A 283 -8.54 -5.61 0.05
CA GLY A 283 -9.32 -6.24 1.12
C GLY A 283 -9.93 -5.22 2.10
N MET A 284 -9.16 -4.20 2.48
CA MET A 284 -9.64 -3.10 3.32
C MET A 284 -10.79 -2.33 2.66
N LEU A 285 -10.65 -1.94 1.39
CA LEU A 285 -11.67 -1.21 0.65
C LEU A 285 -12.92 -2.05 0.40
N VAL A 286 -12.78 -3.32 0.02
CA VAL A 286 -13.90 -4.25 -0.13
C VAL A 286 -14.71 -4.33 1.17
N THR A 287 -14.01 -4.44 2.30
CA THR A 287 -14.66 -4.49 3.62
C THR A 287 -15.35 -3.17 3.94
N ALA A 288 -14.68 -2.04 3.74
CA ALA A 288 -15.24 -0.71 3.99
C ALA A 288 -16.49 -0.44 3.16
N CYS A 289 -16.44 -0.74 1.86
CA CYS A 289 -17.58 -0.67 0.95
C CYS A 289 -18.78 -1.49 1.42
N LYS A 290 -18.55 -2.74 1.86
CA LYS A 290 -19.62 -3.68 2.21
C LYS A 290 -20.25 -3.37 3.56
N VAL A 291 -19.46 -2.89 4.52
CA VAL A 291 -19.93 -2.63 5.88
C VAL A 291 -20.41 -1.19 6.06
N GLY A 292 -19.82 -0.22 5.35
CA GLY A 292 -20.21 1.18 5.44
C GLY A 292 -19.85 1.82 6.78
N TYR A 293 -18.60 1.62 7.25
CA TYR A 293 -18.05 2.29 8.43
C TYR A 293 -17.99 3.81 8.23
#